data_AF-A0A376VXE7-F1
#
_entry.id   AF-A0A376VXE7-F1
#
_cell.length_a   1.000
_cell.length_b   1.000
_cell.length_c   1.000
_cell.angle_alpha   90.00
_cell.angle_beta   90.00
_cell.angle_gamma   90.00
#
_symmetry.space_group_name_H-M   'P 1'
#
loop_
_entity.id
_entity.type
_entity.pdbx_description
1 polymer ?
#
loop_
_entity_poly.entity_id
_entity_poly.type
_entity_poly.pdbx_seq_one_letter_code
_entity_poly.pdbx_strand_id
1 'polypeptide(L)'
;MNFGIVNVLQFDGEGGANMSSNAKNLRYVITGLDNISFLDCSVDVRIFPESQIVNFGQIAANSIATYRPKAAFSVSTIKDVAADCTEQFDVATSFYTTDTLHDDTHLEMGNGLLMRITDQKTKRH
;
A
#
# COMPACT_ATOMS: atom_id res chain seq x y z
N MET A 1 3.86 18.04 -11.89
CA MET A 1 4.76 18.48 -12.99
C MET A 1 3.95 18.81 -14.23
N ASN A 2 4.48 19.67 -15.11
CA ASN A 2 3.93 19.93 -16.45
C ASN A 2 5.00 19.58 -17.49
N PHE A 3 4.72 18.61 -18.36
CA PHE A 3 5.66 18.14 -19.38
C PHE A 3 5.58 18.93 -20.70
N GLY A 4 4.62 19.85 -20.82
CA GLY A 4 4.35 20.57 -22.06
C GLY A 4 3.99 19.64 -23.20
N ILE A 5 4.43 19.99 -24.42
CA ILE A 5 4.27 19.16 -25.61
C ILE A 5 5.44 18.17 -25.68
N VAL A 6 5.17 16.88 -25.46
CA VAL A 6 6.17 15.83 -25.55
C VAL A 6 6.28 15.34 -27.00
N ASN A 7 7.49 15.40 -27.57
CA ASN A 7 7.78 14.77 -28.86
C ASN A 7 7.97 13.25 -28.67
N VAL A 8 7.11 12.43 -29.29
CA VAL A 8 7.26 10.97 -29.20
C VAL A 8 8.00 10.43 -30.41
N LEU A 9 7.65 10.91 -31.61
CA LEU A 9 8.27 10.46 -32.85
C LEU A 9 8.26 11.61 -33.87
N GLN A 10 9.37 11.76 -34.58
CA GLN A 10 9.51 12.69 -35.69
C GLN A 10 10.17 11.97 -36.86
N PHE A 11 9.61 12.16 -38.05
CA PHE A 11 10.22 11.66 -39.28
C PHE A 11 11.01 12.78 -39.95
N ASP A 12 12.33 12.64 -39.95
CA ASP A 12 13.24 13.57 -40.60
C ASP A 12 13.72 13.00 -41.94
N GLY A 13 13.80 13.88 -42.94
CA GLY A 13 14.51 13.57 -44.19
C GLY A 13 16.03 13.68 -44.02
N GLU A 14 16.79 13.32 -45.04
CA GLU A 14 18.26 13.37 -45.06
C GLU A 14 18.84 14.76 -44.66
N GLY A 15 18.10 15.84 -44.93
CA GLY A 15 18.46 17.21 -44.53
C GLY A 15 18.05 17.64 -43.12
N GLY A 16 17.45 16.74 -42.33
CA GLY A 16 16.96 17.01 -40.97
C GLY A 16 15.59 17.67 -40.89
N ALA A 17 15.18 18.00 -39.67
CA ALA A 17 13.90 18.63 -39.36
C ALA A 17 13.86 20.09 -39.86
N ASN A 18 12.79 20.45 -40.58
CA ASN A 18 12.56 21.85 -40.93
C ASN A 18 11.96 22.59 -39.73
N MET A 19 12.74 23.45 -39.07
CA MET A 19 12.34 24.14 -37.83
C MET A 19 11.45 25.38 -38.07
N SER A 20 11.07 25.66 -39.33
CA SER A 20 10.20 26.79 -39.65
C SER A 20 8.77 26.58 -39.16
N SER A 21 8.09 27.63 -38.72
CA SER A 21 6.71 27.56 -38.18
C SER A 21 5.65 27.11 -39.18
N ASN A 22 5.96 27.22 -40.47
CA ASN A 22 5.13 26.77 -41.60
C ASN A 22 5.60 25.44 -42.20
N ALA A 23 6.62 24.80 -41.62
CA ALA A 23 7.12 23.52 -42.08
C ALA A 23 6.12 22.40 -41.79
N LYS A 24 5.85 21.57 -42.80
CA LYS A 24 5.03 20.37 -42.64
C LYS A 24 5.92 19.18 -42.29
N ASN A 25 6.31 19.07 -41.02
CA ASN A 25 6.98 17.86 -40.52
C ASN A 25 5.93 16.89 -39.98
N LEU A 26 6.11 15.58 -40.23
CA LEU A 26 5.30 14.57 -39.56
C LEU A 26 5.84 14.37 -38.14
N ARG A 27 5.08 14.80 -37.15
CA ARG A 27 5.41 14.68 -35.73
C ARG A 27 4.25 14.02 -34.99
N TYR A 28 4.55 12.98 -34.24
CA TYR A 28 3.65 12.42 -33.24
C TYR A 28 4.00 13.04 -31.89
N VAL A 29 3.06 13.80 -31.34
CA VAL A 29 3.20 14.47 -30.05
C VAL A 29 2.11 14.06 -29.10
N ILE A 30 2.42 14.11 -27.80
CA ILE A 30 1.43 14.02 -26.74
C ILE A 30 1.34 15.40 -26.09
N THR A 31 0.11 15.89 -25.93
CA THR A 31 -0.22 17.14 -25.23
C THR A 31 -1.16 16.84 -24.07
N GLY A 32 -1.30 17.76 -23.11
CA GLY A 32 -2.22 17.58 -21.99
C GLY A 32 -1.70 16.62 -20.91
N LEU A 33 -0.38 16.38 -20.86
CA LEU A 33 0.28 15.73 -19.71
C LEU A 33 0.45 16.73 -18.56
N ASP A 34 -0.67 17.36 -18.22
CA ASP A 34 -0.85 18.26 -17.10
C ASP A 34 -1.40 17.42 -15.93
N ASN A 35 -1.03 17.75 -14.69
CA ASN A 35 -1.52 17.07 -13.48
C ASN A 35 -0.92 15.67 -13.20
N ILE A 36 0.33 15.41 -13.60
CA ILE A 36 1.08 14.26 -13.09
C ILE A 36 1.76 14.64 -11.77
N SER A 37 1.36 14.00 -10.68
CA SER A 37 2.04 14.01 -9.38
C SER A 37 2.63 12.63 -9.11
N PHE A 38 3.86 12.63 -8.59
CA PHE A 38 4.48 11.43 -8.04
C PHE A 38 4.43 11.56 -6.52
N LEU A 39 4.24 10.44 -5.82
CA LEU A 39 4.51 10.41 -4.39
C LEU A 39 6.01 10.62 -4.22
N ASP A 40 6.37 11.71 -3.56
CA ASP A 40 7.76 12.09 -3.28
C ASP A 40 8.35 11.28 -2.12
N CYS A 41 7.56 10.40 -1.50
CA CYS A 41 8.04 9.50 -0.47
C CYS A 41 7.30 8.17 -0.32
N SER A 42 7.96 7.27 0.40
CA SER A 42 7.49 5.93 0.74
C SER A 42 7.10 5.84 2.22
N VAL A 43 6.33 4.79 2.54
CA VAL A 43 6.08 4.36 3.91
C VAL A 43 6.59 2.94 4.08
N ASP A 44 7.23 2.71 5.21
CA ASP A 44 7.57 1.38 5.68
C ASP A 44 6.51 0.89 6.67
N VAL A 45 6.07 -0.35 6.52
CA VAL A 45 5.21 -1.01 7.51
C VAL A 45 6.11 -1.69 8.54
N ARG A 46 5.93 -1.35 9.83
CA ARG A 46 6.57 -2.02 10.96
C ARG A 46 5.55 -2.81 11.77
N ILE A 47 5.96 -3.99 12.21
CA ILE A 47 5.15 -4.89 13.04
C ILE A 47 5.88 -5.12 14.36
N PHE A 48 5.15 -5.04 15.47
CA PHE A 48 5.63 -5.44 16.79
C PHE A 48 4.82 -6.63 17.32
N PRO A 49 5.45 -7.67 17.89
CA PRO A 49 6.89 -7.78 18.14
C PRO A 49 7.69 -7.93 16.83
N GLU A 50 8.97 -7.53 16.86
CA GLU A 50 9.85 -7.59 15.67
C GLU A 50 10.05 -9.03 15.17
N SER A 51 9.89 -10.03 16.05
CA SER A 51 9.86 -11.44 15.68
C SER A 51 8.66 -11.81 14.80
N GLN A 52 7.64 -10.94 14.73
CA GLN A 52 6.36 -11.16 14.06
C GLN A 52 5.59 -12.38 14.57
N ILE A 53 5.96 -12.88 15.76
CA ILE A 53 5.30 -14.00 16.42
C ILE A 53 4.46 -13.45 17.56
N VAL A 54 3.14 -13.50 17.40
CA VAL A 54 2.18 -13.15 18.46
C VAL A 54 1.96 -14.39 19.32
N ASN A 55 2.72 -14.50 20.41
CA ASN A 55 2.71 -15.68 21.27
C ASN A 55 1.62 -15.58 22.35
N PHE A 56 0.66 -16.50 22.32
CA PHE A 56 -0.41 -16.61 23.32
C PHE A 56 -0.01 -17.41 24.57
N GLY A 57 1.19 -18.00 24.58
CA GLY A 57 1.65 -18.92 25.61
C GLY A 57 0.93 -20.26 25.60
N GLN A 58 1.08 -21.02 26.68
CA GLN A 58 0.34 -22.27 26.85
C GLN A 58 -1.07 -21.97 27.36
N ILE A 59 -2.08 -22.41 26.60
CA ILE A 59 -3.48 -22.26 26.97
C ILE A 59 -3.99 -23.60 27.47
N ALA A 60 -4.49 -23.64 28.71
CA ALA A 60 -5.11 -24.84 29.25
C ALA A 60 -6.52 -25.02 28.65
N ALA A 61 -6.83 -26.20 28.13
CA ALA A 61 -8.11 -26.44 27.44
C ALA A 61 -9.33 -26.14 28.32
N ASN A 62 -9.23 -26.41 29.63
CA ASN A 62 -10.30 -26.16 30.60
C ASN A 62 -10.51 -24.67 30.92
N SER A 63 -9.56 -23.78 30.62
CA SER A 63 -9.69 -22.35 30.90
C SER A 63 -10.35 -21.57 29.75
N ILE A 64 -10.42 -22.14 28.54
CA ILE A 64 -10.95 -21.45 27.35
C ILE A 64 -12.42 -21.06 27.50
N ALA A 65 -13.20 -21.90 28.20
CA ALA A 65 -14.62 -21.63 28.45
C ALA A 65 -14.85 -20.42 29.38
N THR A 66 -13.89 -20.12 30.27
CA THR A 66 -14.00 -19.06 31.27
C THR A 66 -13.13 -17.85 30.97
N TYR A 67 -12.10 -18.01 30.14
CA TYR A 67 -11.16 -16.99 29.76
C TYR A 67 -10.82 -17.11 28.28
N ARG A 68 -10.94 -16.00 27.54
CA ARG A 68 -10.51 -15.91 26.14
C ARG A 68 -9.08 -15.34 26.08
N PRO A 69 -8.07 -16.14 25.69
CA PRO A 69 -6.70 -15.67 25.57
C PRO A 69 -6.58 -14.49 24.60
N LYS A 70 -5.79 -13.50 24.98
CA LYS A 70 -5.50 -12.33 24.15
C LYS A 70 -4.00 -12.07 24.17
N ALA A 71 -3.44 -11.82 22.99
CA ALA A 71 -2.09 -11.35 22.83
C ALA A 71 -2.11 -10.08 21.98
N ALA A 72 -1.33 -9.08 22.39
CA ALA A 72 -1.23 -7.81 21.70
C ALA A 72 -0.14 -7.85 20.64
N PHE A 73 -0.41 -7.17 19.54
CA PHE A 73 0.56 -6.85 18.51
C PHE A 73 0.22 -5.46 17.95
N SER A 74 1.15 -4.84 17.24
CA SER A 74 0.87 -3.58 16.58
C SER A 74 1.42 -3.57 15.16
N VAL A 75 0.70 -2.85 14.30
CA VAL A 75 1.12 -2.49 12.95
C VAL A 75 1.20 -0.98 12.90
N SER A 76 2.33 -0.45 12.47
CA SER A 76 2.55 0.99 12.30
C SER A 76 3.16 1.27 10.95
N THR A 77 2.88 2.45 10.42
CA THR A 77 3.49 2.97 9.20
C THR A 77 4.47 4.04 9.59
N ILE A 78 5.71 3.91 9.12
CA ILE A 78 6.76 4.90 9.32
C ILE A 78 7.02 5.57 7.99
N LYS A 79 6.77 6.87 7.97
CA LYS A 79 7.05 7.73 6.84
C LYS A 79 8.57 7.83 6.68
N ASP A 80 9.09 7.54 5.50
CA ASP A 80 10.49 7.79 5.20
C ASP A 80 10.69 9.32 5.11
N VAL A 81 11.34 9.88 6.14
CA VAL A 81 11.61 11.31 6.29
C VAL A 81 12.84 11.77 5.51
N ALA A 82 13.53 10.88 4.80
CA ALA A 82 14.68 11.24 3.96
C ALA A 82 14.28 12.06 2.72
N ALA A 83 13.02 12.02 2.32
CA ALA A 83 12.45 12.90 1.31
C ALA A 83 11.53 13.93 1.98
N ASP A 84 11.66 15.21 1.63
CA ASP A 84 10.75 16.27 2.02
C ASP A 84 9.33 15.96 1.49
N CYS A 85 8.60 15.09 2.18
CA CYS A 85 7.29 14.62 1.77
C CYS A 85 6.29 15.79 1.80
N THR A 86 6.04 16.38 0.64
CA THR A 86 5.12 17.51 0.47
C THR A 86 3.67 17.04 0.35
N GLU A 87 3.45 15.79 -0.07
CA GLU A 87 2.13 15.22 -0.28
C GLU A 87 1.60 14.48 0.96
N GLN A 88 0.27 14.55 1.17
CA GLN A 88 -0.46 13.78 2.18
C GLN A 88 -1.14 12.59 1.51
N PHE A 89 -1.04 11.41 2.13
CA PHE A 89 -1.71 10.21 1.65
C PHE A 89 -2.13 9.32 2.82
N ASP A 90 -3.23 8.60 2.62
CA ASP A 90 -3.74 7.61 3.56
C ASP A 90 -3.17 6.22 3.24
N VAL A 91 -2.79 5.49 4.28
CA VAL A 91 -2.32 4.09 4.14
C VAL A 91 -3.39 3.16 4.69
N ALA A 92 -3.99 2.37 3.82
CA ALA A 92 -4.87 1.28 4.20
C ALA A 92 -4.07 -0.02 4.31
N THR A 93 -4.34 -0.81 5.35
CA THR A 93 -3.72 -2.13 5.56
C THR A 93 -4.81 -3.20 5.62
N SER A 94 -4.49 -4.41 5.17
CA SER A 94 -5.42 -5.54 5.15
C SER A 94 -4.68 -6.83 5.52
N PHE A 95 -5.36 -7.72 6.24
CA PHE A 95 -4.86 -9.05 6.58
C PHE A 95 -5.43 -10.07 5.60
N TYR A 96 -4.58 -10.96 5.12
CA TYR A 96 -4.95 -12.03 4.20
C TYR A 96 -4.49 -13.38 4.76
N THR A 97 -5.27 -14.42 4.50
CA THR A 97 -4.92 -15.80 4.80
C THR A 97 -5.36 -16.71 3.66
N THR A 98 -4.65 -17.84 3.51
CA THR A 98 -5.02 -18.96 2.64
C THR A 98 -5.70 -20.10 3.39
N ASP A 99 -5.80 -19.98 4.72
CA ASP A 99 -6.45 -20.96 5.57
C ASP A 99 -7.98 -20.84 5.51
N THR A 100 -8.67 -21.81 6.13
CA THR A 100 -10.12 -21.82 6.18
C THR A 100 -10.65 -20.77 7.15
N LEU A 101 -11.50 -19.88 6.64
CA LEU A 101 -12.26 -18.94 7.45
C LEU A 101 -13.60 -19.57 7.83
N HIS A 102 -14.00 -19.36 9.08
CA HIS A 102 -15.34 -19.70 9.55
C HIS A 102 -16.37 -18.69 9.03
N ASP A 103 -15.98 -17.42 9.06
CA ASP A 103 -16.68 -16.26 8.52
C ASP A 103 -15.65 -15.19 8.14
N ASP A 104 -16.10 -14.03 7.63
CA ASP A 104 -15.24 -12.93 7.17
C ASP A 104 -14.33 -12.32 8.26
N THR A 105 -14.46 -12.73 9.53
CA THR A 105 -13.75 -12.19 10.68
C THR A 105 -13.05 -13.23 11.57
N HIS A 106 -13.29 -14.52 11.35
CA HIS A 106 -12.78 -15.61 12.18
C HIS A 106 -12.03 -16.66 11.37
N LEU A 107 -10.77 -16.91 11.76
CA LEU A 107 -9.93 -17.99 11.25
C LEU A 107 -10.20 -19.30 12.03
N GLU A 108 -10.38 -20.41 11.31
CA GLU A 108 -10.50 -21.74 11.93
C GLU A 108 -9.13 -22.31 12.30
N MET A 109 -8.93 -22.65 13.58
CA MET A 109 -7.65 -23.16 14.07
C MET A 109 -7.52 -24.69 13.98
N GLY A 110 -8.53 -25.40 13.45
CA GLY A 110 -8.53 -26.86 13.27
C GLY A 110 -8.71 -27.69 14.55
N ASN A 111 -8.87 -27.06 15.71
CA ASN A 111 -9.05 -27.72 17.01
C ASN A 111 -10.33 -27.28 17.74
N GLY A 112 -11.31 -26.76 16.98
CA GLY A 112 -12.57 -26.21 17.51
C GLY A 112 -12.46 -24.77 18.03
N LEU A 113 -11.29 -24.13 17.95
CA LEU A 113 -11.11 -22.72 18.28
C LEU A 113 -11.20 -21.83 17.04
N LEU A 114 -11.71 -20.62 17.25
CA LEU A 114 -11.74 -19.54 16.27
C LEU A 114 -10.81 -18.42 16.72
N MET A 115 -9.95 -17.95 15.82
CA MET A 115 -9.08 -16.80 16.04
C MET A 115 -9.65 -15.57 15.36
N ARG A 116 -9.62 -14.43 16.06
CA ARG A 116 -10.02 -13.12 15.52
C ARG A 116 -9.00 -12.05 15.87
N ILE A 117 -8.66 -11.23 14.88
CA ILE A 117 -7.91 -9.98 15.08
C ILE A 117 -8.92 -8.86 15.36
N THR A 118 -8.67 -8.07 16.40
CA THR A 118 -9.52 -6.93 16.78
C THR A 118 -8.69 -5.66 16.82
N ASP A 119 -9.08 -4.66 16.03
CA ASP A 119 -8.52 -3.32 16.15
C ASP A 119 -9.06 -2.64 17.42
N GLN A 120 -8.15 -2.16 18.26
CA GLN A 120 -8.49 -1.48 19.51
C GLN A 120 -8.65 0.04 19.34
N LYS A 121 -8.19 0.63 18.23
CA LYS A 121 -8.31 2.07 17.96
C LYS A 121 -9.71 2.46 17.47
N THR A 122 -10.40 1.55 16.80
CA THR A 122 -11.77 1.77 16.27
C THR A 122 -12.89 1.41 17.25
N LYS A 123 -12.65 1.45 18.57
CA LYS A 123 -13.75 1.46 19.55
C LYS A 123 -14.49 2.81 19.48
N ARG A 124 -15.39 2.94 18.50
CA ARG A 124 -16.41 4.00 18.54
C ARG A 124 -17.34 3.70 19.72
N HIS A 125 -17.31 4.57 20.72
CA HIS A 125 -18.39 4.71 21.69
C HIS A 125 -19.57 5.42 21.05
#